data_AF-A0A822IXE9-F1
#
_entry.id   AF-A0A822IXE9-F1
#
_cell.length_a   1.000
_cell.length_b   1.000
_cell.length_c   1.000
_cell.angle_alpha   90.00
_cell.angle_beta   90.00
_cell.angle_gamma   90.00
#
_symmetry.space_group_name_H-M   'P 1'
#
loop_
_entity.id
_entity.type
_entity.pdbx_description
1 polymer ?
#
loop_
_entity_poly.entity_id
_entity_poly.type
_entity_poly.pdbx_seq_one_letter_code
_entity_poly.pdbx_strand_id
1 'polypeptide(L)'
;MNLEEFNQELLETNSETERSHFIKKYFFHGTPKVFHDKEHEYFEFRNKIADNFNIGFHEVFIVGSAKFGFSYHKGTLFSYDSDIDVVIVNERLFDSYFTEICDYQYKLDRLYKSIDLRERKMYSEFLRYLVKGWMRPDKLPTSFKVDLLKKEWTDFFQSLSYNKSEVGNYKVTGALYKNYTYLEKYYLRNMEEYYQKLKMV
;
A
#
# COMPACT_ATOMS: atom_id res chain seq x y z
N MET A 1 -15.15 5.53 15.29
CA MET A 1 -13.81 6.08 15.51
C MET A 1 -13.61 7.30 14.62
N ASN A 2 -13.61 8.47 15.24
CA ASN A 2 -13.11 9.72 14.66
C ASN A 2 -11.61 9.89 15.01
N LEU A 3 -10.98 11.00 14.58
CA LEU A 3 -9.55 11.24 14.79
C LEU A 3 -9.19 11.45 16.27
N GLU A 4 -10.05 12.09 17.06
CA GLU A 4 -9.80 12.32 18.49
C GLU A 4 -9.82 11.00 19.27
N GLU A 5 -10.85 10.19 19.03
CA GLU A 5 -10.97 8.83 19.58
C GLU A 5 -9.76 7.96 19.18
N PHE A 6 -9.33 8.03 17.91
CA PHE A 6 -8.14 7.32 17.44
C PHE A 6 -6.87 7.74 18.18
N ASN A 7 -6.68 9.04 18.37
CA ASN A 7 -5.50 9.57 19.06
C ASN A 7 -5.50 9.21 20.54
N GLN A 8 -6.65 9.30 21.19
CA GLN A 8 -6.81 8.90 22.59
C GLN A 8 -6.49 7.42 22.79
N GLU A 9 -7.14 6.53 22.03
CA GLU A 9 -6.88 5.09 22.13
C GLU A 9 -5.41 4.74 21.80
N LEU A 10 -4.79 5.44 20.86
CA LEU A 10 -3.37 5.24 20.54
C LEU A 10 -2.47 5.69 21.70
N LEU A 11 -2.76 6.82 22.35
CA LEU A 11 -2.01 7.32 23.51
C LEU A 11 -2.13 6.42 24.74
N GLU A 12 -3.25 5.71 24.88
CA GLU A 12 -3.48 4.72 25.94
C GLU A 12 -2.62 3.46 25.78
N THR A 13 -1.98 3.25 24.63
CA THR A 13 -1.03 2.14 24.45
C THR A 13 0.29 2.37 25.19
N ASN A 14 0.68 1.40 26.00
CA ASN A 14 1.83 1.46 26.90
C ASN A 14 3.06 0.69 26.40
N SER A 15 2.89 -0.16 25.37
CA SER A 15 3.97 -0.98 24.82
C SER A 15 3.91 -1.07 23.30
N GLU A 16 5.04 -1.45 22.68
CA GLU A 16 5.11 -1.73 21.24
C GLU A 16 4.15 -2.87 20.83
N THR A 17 3.97 -3.87 21.70
CA THR A 17 3.02 -4.96 21.49
C THR A 17 1.58 -4.47 21.42
N GLU A 18 1.17 -3.57 22.33
CA GLU A 18 -0.15 -2.96 22.30
C GLU A 18 -0.37 -2.12 21.04
N ARG A 19 0.65 -1.38 20.58
CA ARG A 19 0.60 -0.65 19.30
C ARG A 19 0.51 -1.57 18.08
N SER A 20 1.22 -2.70 18.10
CA SER A 20 1.07 -3.75 17.08
C SER A 20 -0.37 -4.28 17.03
N HIS A 21 -0.99 -4.53 18.20
CA HIS A 21 -2.39 -4.95 18.28
C HIS A 21 -3.34 -3.88 17.78
N PHE A 22 -3.10 -2.61 18.12
CA PHE A 22 -3.86 -1.47 17.61
C PHE A 22 -3.84 -1.43 16.08
N ILE A 23 -2.68 -1.63 15.45
CA ILE A 23 -2.57 -1.69 13.97
C ILE A 23 -3.40 -2.85 13.41
N LYS A 24 -3.25 -4.05 13.96
CA LYS A 24 -4.02 -5.22 13.50
C LYS A 24 -5.53 -4.97 13.56
N LYS A 25 -5.99 -4.41 14.67
CA LYS A 25 -7.40 -4.10 14.93
C LYS A 25 -7.95 -3.04 13.97
N TYR A 26 -7.21 -1.96 13.74
CA TYR A 26 -7.75 -0.78 13.06
C TYR A 26 -7.32 -0.63 11.59
N PHE A 27 -6.14 -1.10 11.22
CA PHE A 27 -5.63 -0.98 9.85
C PHE A 27 -6.05 -2.16 8.99
N PHE A 28 -5.99 -3.38 9.51
CA PHE A 28 -6.12 -4.59 8.70
C PHE A 28 -7.44 -5.35 8.90
N HIS A 29 -8.16 -5.09 9.99
CA HIS A 29 -9.41 -5.77 10.30
C HIS A 29 -10.65 -4.91 9.99
N GLY A 30 -11.74 -5.55 9.54
CA GLY A 30 -13.06 -4.97 9.38
C GLY A 30 -13.25 -4.17 8.09
N THR A 31 -14.47 -3.68 7.88
CA THR A 31 -14.84 -2.93 6.67
C THR A 31 -14.21 -1.52 6.67
N PRO A 32 -13.59 -1.07 5.57
CA PRO A 32 -13.14 0.30 5.39
C PRO A 32 -14.28 1.30 5.46
N LYS A 33 -14.04 2.50 5.99
CA LYS A 33 -15.08 3.54 6.10
C LYS A 33 -15.69 3.93 4.74
N VAL A 34 -14.90 3.88 3.66
CA VAL A 34 -15.40 4.09 2.28
C VAL A 34 -16.46 3.06 1.85
N PHE A 35 -16.48 1.88 2.47
CA PHE A 35 -17.46 0.80 2.25
C PHE A 35 -18.42 0.61 3.43
N HIS A 36 -18.66 1.66 4.23
CA HIS A 36 -19.61 1.57 5.33
C HIS A 36 -21.01 1.15 4.83
N ASP A 37 -21.59 0.14 5.48
CA ASP A 37 -22.88 -0.48 5.12
C ASP A 37 -22.92 -1.08 3.70
N LYS A 38 -21.74 -1.37 3.15
CA LYS A 38 -21.48 -1.87 1.79
C LYS A 38 -20.50 -3.04 1.81
N GLU A 39 -20.63 -3.94 2.79
CA GLU A 39 -19.73 -5.09 3.01
C GLU A 39 -19.62 -6.00 1.78
N HIS A 40 -20.73 -6.19 1.07
CA HIS A 40 -20.78 -6.96 -0.16
C HIS A 40 -19.92 -6.31 -1.26
N GLU A 41 -20.05 -5.00 -1.46
CA GLU A 41 -19.23 -4.24 -2.42
C GLU A 41 -17.74 -4.32 -2.05
N TYR A 42 -17.40 -4.30 -0.75
CA TYR A 42 -16.02 -4.49 -0.30
C TYR A 42 -15.48 -5.89 -0.58
N PHE A 43 -16.33 -6.93 -0.48
CA PHE A 43 -15.95 -8.27 -0.91
C PHE A 43 -15.67 -8.32 -2.41
N GLU A 44 -16.59 -7.84 -3.25
CA GLU A 44 -16.44 -7.83 -4.71
C GLU A 44 -15.20 -7.05 -5.16
N PHE A 45 -14.93 -5.89 -4.55
CA PHE A 45 -13.74 -5.10 -4.82
C PHE A 45 -12.44 -5.87 -4.56
N ARG A 46 -12.36 -6.55 -3.41
CA ARG A 46 -11.18 -7.37 -3.07
C ARG A 46 -11.06 -8.59 -3.97
N ASN A 47 -12.19 -9.24 -4.28
CA ASN A 47 -12.21 -10.44 -5.12
C ASN A 47 -11.71 -10.12 -6.53
N LYS A 48 -12.13 -8.99 -7.11
CA LYS A 48 -11.64 -8.51 -8.41
C LYS A 48 -10.12 -8.31 -8.46
N ILE A 49 -9.54 -7.77 -7.39
CA ILE A 49 -8.08 -7.61 -7.26
C ILE A 49 -7.41 -8.97 -7.10
N ALA A 50 -7.99 -9.83 -6.28
CA ALA A 50 -7.49 -11.16 -6.02
C ALA A 50 -7.45 -12.01 -7.30
N ASP A 51 -8.52 -12.00 -8.09
CA ASP A 51 -8.64 -12.73 -9.34
C ASP A 51 -7.61 -12.25 -10.38
N ASN A 52 -7.42 -10.92 -10.49
CA ASN A 52 -6.43 -10.36 -11.42
C ASN A 52 -4.99 -10.83 -11.14
N PHE A 53 -4.63 -10.96 -9.86
CA PHE A 53 -3.30 -11.39 -9.45
C PHE A 53 -3.20 -12.89 -9.09
N ASN A 54 -4.30 -13.62 -9.20
CA ASN A 54 -4.42 -15.04 -8.81
C ASN A 54 -3.96 -15.29 -7.35
N ILE A 55 -4.49 -14.50 -6.42
CA ILE A 55 -4.22 -14.57 -4.97
C ILE A 55 -5.55 -14.73 -4.19
N GLY A 56 -5.48 -14.87 -2.87
CA GLY A 56 -6.68 -14.87 -2.03
C GLY A 56 -7.22 -13.46 -1.74
N PHE A 57 -8.54 -13.28 -1.73
CA PHE A 57 -9.15 -11.97 -1.38
C PHE A 57 -8.83 -11.50 0.05
N HIS A 58 -8.48 -12.43 0.95
CA HIS A 58 -8.04 -12.14 2.31
C HIS A 58 -6.61 -11.57 2.38
N GLU A 59 -5.88 -11.56 1.26
CA GLU A 59 -4.56 -10.95 1.11
C GLU A 59 -4.64 -9.51 0.59
N VAL A 60 -5.86 -8.97 0.41
CA VAL A 60 -6.13 -7.63 -0.12
C VAL A 60 -6.81 -6.76 0.95
N PHE A 61 -6.24 -5.60 1.23
CA PHE A 61 -6.70 -4.66 2.24
C PHE A 61 -6.82 -3.25 1.68
N ILE A 62 -7.75 -2.46 2.22
CA ILE A 62 -7.73 -1.00 2.08
C ILE A 62 -7.26 -0.42 3.40
N VAL A 63 -6.29 0.48 3.30
CA VAL A 63 -5.63 1.15 4.42
C VAL A 63 -5.68 2.67 4.21
N GLY A 64 -5.02 3.42 5.09
CA GLY A 64 -4.93 4.86 4.97
C GLY A 64 -6.28 5.55 5.17
N SER A 65 -6.46 6.70 4.52
CA SER A 65 -7.61 7.57 4.84
C SER A 65 -8.98 6.98 4.49
N ALA A 66 -9.06 6.14 3.46
CA ALA A 66 -10.28 5.43 3.08
C ALA A 66 -10.71 4.36 4.12
N LYS A 67 -9.74 3.81 4.88
CA LYS A 67 -10.01 2.89 5.99
C LYS A 67 -10.65 3.60 7.17
N PHE A 68 -10.10 4.75 7.56
CA PHE A 68 -10.52 5.47 8.77
C PHE A 68 -11.63 6.49 8.55
N GLY A 69 -11.75 7.03 7.33
CA GLY A 69 -12.54 8.24 7.05
C GLY A 69 -11.78 9.55 7.31
N PHE A 70 -10.49 9.47 7.67
CA PHE A 70 -9.60 10.60 7.89
C PHE A 70 -8.14 10.19 7.72
N SER A 71 -7.26 11.17 7.50
CA SER A 71 -5.82 10.97 7.53
C SER A 71 -5.26 11.39 8.89
N TYR A 72 -4.83 10.44 9.71
CA TYR A 72 -4.20 10.76 11.02
C TYR A 72 -2.88 11.53 10.85
N HIS A 73 -2.14 11.29 9.76
CA HIS A 73 -0.92 12.05 9.46
C HIS A 73 -1.17 13.50 9.05
N LYS A 74 -2.25 13.79 8.32
CA LYS A 74 -2.56 15.15 7.81
C LYS A 74 -3.56 15.92 8.68
N GLY A 75 -4.29 15.22 9.55
CA GLY A 75 -5.41 15.80 10.31
C GLY A 75 -6.62 16.17 9.44
N THR A 76 -6.73 15.63 8.22
CA THR A 76 -7.79 15.97 7.25
C THR A 76 -8.82 14.85 7.13
N LEU A 77 -10.07 15.21 6.86
CA LEU A 77 -11.12 14.24 6.54
C LEU A 77 -10.89 13.60 5.16
N PHE A 78 -11.36 12.36 5.02
CA PHE A 78 -11.40 11.67 3.73
C PHE A 78 -12.40 12.38 2.79
N SER A 79 -11.98 12.60 1.55
CA SER A 79 -12.75 13.31 0.53
C SER A 79 -12.52 12.70 -0.86
N TYR A 80 -13.20 13.20 -1.89
CA TYR A 80 -12.98 12.77 -3.29
C TYR A 80 -11.58 13.09 -3.84
N ASP A 81 -10.81 13.95 -3.18
CA ASP A 81 -9.40 14.21 -3.51
C ASP A 81 -8.44 13.20 -2.86
N SER A 82 -8.96 12.29 -2.04
CA SER A 82 -8.17 11.25 -1.38
C SER A 82 -8.00 10.04 -2.29
N ASP A 83 -6.82 9.41 -2.21
CA ASP A 83 -6.55 8.13 -2.86
C ASP A 83 -7.13 6.96 -2.03
N ILE A 84 -7.49 5.86 -2.71
CA ILE A 84 -7.73 4.55 -2.10
C ILE A 84 -6.39 3.80 -2.10
N ASP A 85 -5.82 3.63 -0.91
CA ASP A 85 -4.58 2.88 -0.72
C ASP A 85 -4.89 1.39 -0.53
N VAL A 86 -4.63 0.59 -1.56
CA VAL A 86 -4.74 -0.88 -1.52
C VAL A 86 -3.39 -1.48 -1.14
N VAL A 87 -3.43 -2.43 -0.22
CA VAL A 87 -2.30 -3.28 0.16
C VAL A 87 -2.58 -4.71 -0.25
N ILE A 88 -1.63 -5.31 -0.96
CA ILE A 88 -1.62 -6.73 -1.31
C ILE A 88 -0.48 -7.38 -0.52
N VAL A 89 -0.76 -8.51 0.14
CA VAL A 89 0.22 -9.25 0.95
C VAL A 89 0.34 -10.67 0.42
N ASN A 90 1.26 -10.91 -0.51
CA ASN A 90 1.44 -12.24 -1.09
C ASN A 90 2.90 -12.49 -1.46
N GLU A 91 3.49 -13.52 -0.85
CA GLU A 91 4.91 -13.81 -1.01
C GLU A 91 5.26 -14.30 -2.41
N ARG A 92 4.39 -15.14 -3.00
CA ARG A 92 4.62 -15.69 -4.36
C ARG A 92 4.60 -14.60 -5.42
N LEU A 93 3.60 -13.71 -5.35
CA LEU A 93 3.47 -12.57 -6.24
C LEU A 93 4.64 -11.60 -6.06
N PHE A 94 5.03 -11.33 -4.81
CA PHE A 94 6.20 -10.49 -4.52
C PHE A 94 7.48 -11.09 -5.11
N ASP A 95 7.74 -12.37 -4.89
CA ASP A 95 8.95 -13.04 -5.36
C ASP A 95 8.98 -13.14 -6.89
N SER A 96 7.82 -13.32 -7.54
CA SER A 96 7.69 -13.25 -9.01
C SER A 96 8.10 -11.87 -9.54
N TYR A 97 7.58 -10.79 -8.96
CA TYR A 97 7.94 -9.43 -9.36
C TYR A 97 9.41 -9.14 -9.06
N PHE A 98 9.91 -9.59 -7.91
CA PHE A 98 11.30 -9.45 -7.51
C PHE A 98 12.26 -10.15 -8.48
N THR A 99 11.91 -11.35 -8.96
CA THR A 99 12.71 -12.11 -9.92
C THR A 99 12.88 -11.34 -11.23
N GLU A 100 11.80 -10.82 -11.79
CA GLU A 100 11.83 -10.01 -13.01
C GLU A 100 12.68 -8.73 -12.85
N ILE A 101 12.61 -8.09 -11.68
CA ILE A 101 13.44 -6.92 -11.35
C ILE A 101 14.93 -7.32 -11.26
N CYS A 102 15.25 -8.46 -10.65
CA CYS A 102 16.62 -8.96 -10.54
C CYS A 102 17.21 -9.32 -11.91
N ASP A 103 16.46 -10.05 -12.73
CA ASP A 103 16.87 -10.40 -14.09
C ASP A 103 17.13 -9.15 -14.93
N TYR A 104 16.34 -8.10 -14.71
CA TYR A 104 16.58 -6.81 -15.33
C TYR A 104 17.84 -6.11 -14.82
N GLN A 105 18.11 -6.12 -13.51
CA GLN A 105 19.35 -5.56 -12.95
C GLN A 105 20.59 -6.21 -13.57
N TYR A 106 20.61 -7.54 -13.71
CA TYR A 106 21.71 -8.24 -14.37
C TYR A 106 21.86 -7.86 -15.85
N LYS A 107 20.75 -7.58 -16.56
CA LYS A 107 20.80 -7.07 -17.95
C LYS A 107 21.38 -5.66 -18.01
N LEU A 108 21.06 -4.78 -17.06
CA LEU A 108 21.61 -3.43 -16.99
C LEU A 108 23.12 -3.43 -16.81
N ASP A 109 23.61 -4.23 -15.86
CA ASP A 109 25.04 -4.31 -15.53
C ASP A 109 25.88 -4.75 -16.74
N ARG A 110 25.31 -5.61 -17.60
CA ARG A 110 25.95 -6.08 -18.84
C ARG A 110 25.93 -5.08 -19.99
N LEU A 111 24.95 -4.17 -20.02
CA LEU A 111 24.70 -3.32 -21.19
C LEU A 111 25.36 -1.94 -21.12
N TYR A 112 26.13 -1.62 -20.07
CA TYR A 112 26.72 -0.29 -19.83
C TYR A 112 25.75 0.87 -20.11
N LYS A 113 24.45 0.66 -19.87
CA LYS A 113 23.44 1.67 -20.21
C LYS A 113 23.61 2.89 -19.32
N SER A 114 23.77 4.06 -19.94
CA SER A 114 23.69 5.33 -19.25
C SER A 114 22.23 5.59 -18.85
N ILE A 115 21.88 5.21 -17.63
CA ILE A 115 20.62 5.62 -17.00
C ILE A 115 20.76 7.10 -16.61
N ASP A 116 19.78 7.91 -17.01
CA ASP A 116 19.73 9.33 -16.64
C ASP A 116 19.71 9.51 -15.11
N LEU A 117 20.20 10.65 -14.62
CA LEU A 117 20.27 10.96 -13.19
C LEU A 117 18.90 10.86 -12.50
N ARG A 118 17.83 11.27 -13.18
CA ARG A 118 16.46 11.19 -12.63
C ARG A 118 16.05 9.74 -12.43
N GLU A 119 16.30 8.89 -13.41
CA GLU A 119 15.92 7.48 -13.37
C GLU A 119 16.74 6.70 -12.36
N ARG A 120 18.04 7.04 -12.19
CA ARG A 120 18.86 6.51 -11.09
C ARG A 120 18.24 6.83 -9.73
N LYS A 121 17.81 8.08 -9.52
CA LYS A 121 17.15 8.49 -8.27
C LYS A 121 15.86 7.72 -8.04
N MET A 122 14.99 7.62 -9.04
CA MET A 122 13.74 6.84 -8.95
C MET A 122 14.02 5.38 -8.61
N TYR A 123 15.04 4.79 -9.23
CA TYR A 123 15.41 3.41 -8.98
C TYR A 123 15.96 3.20 -7.57
N SER A 124 16.86 4.07 -7.10
CA SER A 124 17.36 4.02 -5.73
C SER A 124 16.24 4.16 -4.69
N GLU A 125 15.27 5.05 -4.93
CA GLU A 125 14.08 5.18 -4.09
C GLU A 125 13.23 3.91 -4.09
N PHE A 126 13.01 3.31 -5.26
CA PHE A 126 12.31 2.03 -5.39
C PHE A 126 13.01 0.91 -4.61
N LEU A 127 14.32 0.73 -4.83
CA LEU A 127 15.12 -0.29 -4.14
C LEU A 127 15.08 -0.12 -2.62
N ARG A 128 15.06 1.12 -2.12
CA ARG A 128 14.93 1.40 -0.68
C ARG A 128 13.62 0.88 -0.09
N TYR A 129 12.54 0.86 -0.86
CA TYR A 129 11.28 0.22 -0.41
C TYR A 129 11.37 -1.29 -0.56
N LEU A 130 11.91 -1.77 -1.69
CA LEU A 130 12.06 -3.19 -1.97
C LEU A 130 12.80 -3.94 -0.85
N VAL A 131 13.92 -3.39 -0.36
CA VAL A 131 14.70 -3.97 0.76
C VAL A 131 13.96 -3.94 2.09
N LYS A 132 12.90 -3.13 2.22
CA LYS A 132 11.99 -3.13 3.38
C LYS A 132 10.87 -4.16 3.23
N GLY A 133 10.91 -5.00 2.20
CA GLY A 133 9.96 -6.10 1.97
C GLY A 133 8.62 -5.66 1.37
N TRP A 134 8.58 -4.50 0.70
CA TRP A 134 7.41 -4.06 -0.04
C TRP A 134 7.80 -3.23 -1.26
N MET A 135 6.93 -3.17 -2.25
CA MET A 135 7.18 -2.43 -3.48
C MET A 135 5.93 -1.74 -3.99
N ARG A 136 6.16 -0.71 -4.80
CA ARG A 136 5.17 -0.06 -5.64
C ARG A 136 5.59 -0.22 -7.09
N PRO A 137 5.06 -1.21 -7.82
CA PRO A 137 5.46 -1.46 -9.21
C PRO A 137 5.26 -0.24 -10.12
N ASP A 138 4.27 0.60 -9.83
CA ASP A 138 4.04 1.87 -10.55
C ASP A 138 5.21 2.88 -10.42
N LYS A 139 6.06 2.73 -9.40
CA LYS A 139 7.24 3.58 -9.15
C LYS A 139 8.52 3.07 -9.82
N LEU A 140 8.48 1.94 -10.51
CA LEU A 140 9.61 1.50 -11.34
C LEU A 140 9.94 2.59 -12.39
N PRO A 141 11.22 2.86 -12.68
CA PRO A 141 11.59 3.85 -13.70
C PRO A 141 11.17 3.40 -15.10
N THR A 142 10.88 4.34 -16.00
CA THR A 142 10.32 4.08 -17.33
C THR A 142 11.31 3.56 -18.37
N SER A 143 12.61 3.82 -18.25
CA SER A 143 13.59 3.20 -19.15
C SER A 143 13.79 1.70 -18.91
N PHE A 144 13.15 1.16 -17.87
CA PHE A 144 13.28 -0.21 -17.49
C PHE A 144 12.36 -1.03 -18.39
N LYS A 145 12.92 -1.99 -19.15
CA LYS A 145 12.14 -2.96 -19.95
C LYS A 145 11.22 -3.88 -19.10
N VAL A 146 11.15 -3.61 -17.80
CA VAL A 146 10.11 -4.05 -16.86
C VAL A 146 8.81 -3.24 -17.06
N ASP A 147 8.74 -2.42 -18.12
CA ASP A 147 7.55 -1.68 -18.54
C ASP A 147 6.29 -2.54 -18.57
N LEU A 148 6.38 -3.82 -18.90
CA LEU A 148 5.24 -4.73 -18.84
C LEU A 148 4.67 -4.84 -17.43
N LEU A 149 5.46 -5.18 -16.41
CA LEU A 149 4.97 -5.25 -15.02
C LEU A 149 4.44 -3.91 -14.53
N LYS A 150 5.17 -2.83 -14.82
CA LYS A 150 4.75 -1.48 -14.41
C LYS A 150 3.43 -1.10 -15.08
N LYS A 151 3.31 -1.36 -16.38
CA LYS A 151 2.13 -1.03 -17.18
C LYS A 151 0.94 -1.89 -16.78
N GLU A 152 1.12 -3.21 -16.65
CA GLU A 152 0.08 -4.13 -16.16
C GLU A 152 -0.45 -3.69 -14.80
N TRP A 153 0.44 -3.38 -13.85
CA TRP A 153 0.04 -2.85 -12.55
C TRP A 153 -0.71 -1.53 -12.66
N THR A 154 -0.17 -0.57 -13.42
CA THR A 154 -0.75 0.77 -13.57
C THR A 154 -2.11 0.72 -14.25
N ASP A 155 -2.21 -0.01 -15.36
CA ASP A 155 -3.43 -0.19 -16.15
C ASP A 155 -4.51 -0.87 -15.30
N PHE A 156 -4.14 -1.90 -14.53
CA PHE A 156 -5.08 -2.58 -13.65
C PHE A 156 -5.65 -1.62 -12.58
N PHE A 157 -4.82 -0.93 -11.80
CA PHE A 157 -5.33 0.00 -10.79
C PHE A 157 -6.05 1.22 -11.39
N GLN A 158 -5.68 1.65 -12.59
CA GLN A 158 -6.42 2.67 -13.34
C GLN A 158 -7.79 2.16 -13.81
N SER A 159 -7.92 0.87 -14.11
CA SER A 159 -9.19 0.23 -14.46
C SER A 159 -10.17 0.16 -13.27
N LEU A 160 -9.67 0.23 -12.03
CA LEU A 160 -10.50 0.30 -10.83
C LEU A 160 -10.86 1.74 -10.42
N SER A 161 -10.12 2.72 -10.93
CA SER A 161 -10.23 4.12 -10.52
C SER A 161 -11.38 4.86 -11.20
N TYR A 162 -11.86 5.93 -10.57
CA TYR A 162 -12.77 6.93 -11.14
C TYR A 162 -14.10 6.34 -11.67
N ASN A 163 -14.93 5.81 -10.76
CA ASN A 163 -16.25 5.20 -11.04
C ASN A 163 -16.23 3.93 -11.88
N LYS A 164 -15.09 3.24 -11.97
CA LYS A 164 -14.96 1.98 -12.71
C LYS A 164 -14.98 0.74 -11.81
N SER A 165 -15.16 0.93 -10.51
CA SER A 165 -15.29 -0.15 -9.53
C SER A 165 -16.20 0.26 -8.37
N GLU A 166 -16.42 -0.70 -7.49
CA GLU A 166 -17.27 -0.63 -6.31
C GLU A 166 -16.87 0.49 -5.34
N VAL A 167 -15.59 0.92 -5.38
CA VAL A 167 -15.11 1.97 -4.47
C VAL A 167 -15.59 3.38 -4.86
N GLY A 168 -16.09 3.57 -6.08
CA GLY A 168 -16.63 4.86 -6.57
C GLY A 168 -15.60 5.77 -7.24
N ASN A 169 -15.82 7.09 -7.14
CA ASN A 169 -15.06 8.10 -7.90
C ASN A 169 -13.71 8.47 -7.25
N TYR A 170 -12.87 7.47 -6.98
CA TYR A 170 -11.56 7.68 -6.37
C TYR A 170 -10.45 7.13 -7.24
N LYS A 171 -9.26 7.69 -7.07
CA LYS A 171 -8.04 7.07 -7.59
C LYS A 171 -7.63 5.91 -6.70
N VAL A 172 -7.43 4.74 -7.28
CA VAL A 172 -6.97 3.55 -6.56
C VAL A 172 -5.48 3.37 -6.82
N THR A 173 -4.71 3.12 -5.76
CA THR A 173 -3.30 2.79 -5.85
C THR A 173 -3.01 1.51 -5.08
N GLY A 174 -2.02 0.74 -5.53
CA GLY A 174 -1.64 -0.53 -4.91
C GLY A 174 -0.19 -0.53 -4.43
N ALA A 175 0.04 -1.16 -3.28
CA ALA A 175 1.37 -1.56 -2.81
C ALA A 175 1.40 -3.08 -2.56
N LEU A 176 2.50 -3.72 -2.92
CA LEU A 176 2.72 -5.17 -2.75
C LEU A 176 3.73 -5.42 -1.63
N TYR A 177 3.32 -6.16 -0.61
CA TYR A 177 4.15 -6.56 0.53
C TYR A 177 4.46 -8.05 0.43
N LYS A 178 5.70 -8.43 0.77
CA LYS A 178 6.15 -9.82 0.72
C LYS A 178 5.33 -10.71 1.67
N ASN A 179 5.11 -10.27 2.91
CA ASN A 179 4.28 -10.97 3.87
C ASN A 179 3.86 -10.02 5.02
N TYR A 180 3.01 -10.52 5.91
CA TYR A 180 2.48 -9.75 7.05
C TYR A 180 3.57 -9.18 7.95
N THR A 181 4.73 -9.85 8.09
CA THR A 181 5.84 -9.34 8.89
C THR A 181 6.33 -7.99 8.37
N TYR A 182 6.48 -7.82 7.05
CA TYR A 182 6.94 -6.57 6.46
C TYR A 182 5.84 -5.50 6.43
N LEU A 183 4.58 -5.92 6.24
CA LEU A 183 3.43 -5.03 6.35
C LEU A 183 3.34 -4.41 7.75
N GLU A 184 3.34 -5.26 8.77
CA GLU A 184 3.27 -4.82 10.17
C GLU A 184 4.45 -3.93 10.55
N LYS A 185 5.68 -4.30 10.16
CA LYS A 185 6.87 -3.46 10.39
C LYS A 185 6.73 -2.06 9.80
N TYR A 186 6.18 -1.94 8.59
CA TYR A 186 6.00 -0.64 7.94
C TYR A 186 4.99 0.23 8.69
N TYR A 187 3.81 -0.31 8.99
CA TYR A 187 2.77 0.45 9.68
C TYR A 187 3.11 0.73 11.15
N LEU A 188 3.79 -0.19 11.82
CA LEU A 188 4.25 0.00 13.20
C LEU A 188 5.25 1.12 13.31
N ARG A 189 6.21 1.18 12.38
CA ARG A 189 7.17 2.29 12.35
C ARG A 189 6.47 3.63 12.12
N ASN A 190 5.60 3.72 11.12
CA ASN A 190 4.88 4.97 10.83
C ASN A 190 3.98 5.39 12.00
N MET A 191 3.38 4.42 12.70
CA MET A 191 2.57 4.67 13.89
C MET A 191 3.41 5.13 15.07
N GLU A 192 4.58 4.53 15.30
CA GLU A 192 5.49 4.96 16.36
C GLU A 192 5.95 6.42 16.11
N GLU A 193 6.30 6.75 14.86
CA GLU A 193 6.63 8.13 14.47
C GLU A 193 5.47 9.10 14.72
N TYR A 194 4.21 8.66 14.56
CA TYR A 194 3.03 9.46 14.86
C TYR A 194 2.75 9.57 16.37
N TYR A 195 2.86 8.47 17.11
CA TYR A 195 2.69 8.41 18.56
C TYR A 195 3.67 9.34 19.29
N GLN A 196 4.94 9.33 18.88
CA GLN A 196 5.93 10.24 19.47
C GLN A 196 5.59 11.71 19.21
N LYS A 197 5.02 12.05 18.04
CA LYS A 197 4.54 13.41 17.77
C LYS A 197 3.36 13.78 18.65
N LEU A 198 2.40 12.87 18.86
CA LEU A 198 1.25 13.11 19.73
C LEU A 198 1.68 13.39 21.18
N LYS A 199 2.73 12.70 21.68
CA LYS A 199 3.25 12.93 23.03
C LYS A 199 3.97 14.26 23.24
N MET A 200 4.38 14.92 22.16
CA MET A 200 5.10 16.21 22.22
C MET A 200 4.17 17.42 22.15
N VAL A 201 2.87 17.19 21.90
CA VAL A 201 1.82 18.22 21.86
C VAL A 201 1.10 18.25 23.19
#